data_AF-A0A973QZS8-F1
#
_entry.id   AF-A0A973QZS8-F1
#
_cell.length_a   1.000
_cell.length_b   1.000
_cell.length_c   1.000
_cell.angle_alpha   90.00
_cell.angle_beta   90.00
_cell.angle_gamma   90.00
#
_symmetry.space_group_name_H-M   'P 1'
#
loop_
_entity.id
_entity.type
_entity.pdbx_description
1 polymer ?
#
loop_
_entity_poly.entity_id
_entity_poly.type
_entity_poly.pdbx_seq_one_letter_code
_entity_poly.pdbx_strand_id
1 'polypeptide(L)'
;VAGPPPPRAWADKDPAAAARLSAARTAVTGLAEQLNLPQENLIAPDTVRRLCWEPPAEVTAESVAEVLHGYGARPWQIEQTTPILLAALED
;
A
#
# COMPACT_ATOMS: atom_id res chain seq x y z
N VAL A 1 4.61 -17.90 0.33
CA VAL A 1 3.73 -17.40 -0.74
C VAL A 1 4.57 -16.62 -1.73
N ALA A 2 4.40 -16.83 -3.04
CA ALA A 2 5.12 -16.07 -4.05
C ALA A 2 4.72 -14.58 -3.93
N GLY A 3 5.70 -13.68 -3.93
CA GLY A 3 5.41 -12.24 -3.92
C GLY A 3 4.73 -11.79 -5.22
N PRO A 4 4.18 -10.57 -5.26
CA PRO A 4 3.58 -10.05 -6.47
C PRO A 4 4.57 -10.09 -7.66
N PRO A 5 4.08 -10.21 -8.90
CA PRO A 5 4.94 -10.22 -10.07
C PRO A 5 5.75 -8.91 -10.16
N PRO A 6 6.81 -8.85 -11.00
CA PRO A 6 7.52 -7.60 -11.23
C PRO A 6 6.54 -6.50 -11.69
N PRO A 7 6.59 -5.26 -11.14
CA PRO A 7 5.62 -4.19 -11.40
C PRO A 7 5.37 -3.90 -12.89
N ARG A 8 6.39 -4.10 -13.74
CA ARG A 8 6.28 -3.94 -15.20
C ARG A 8 5.27 -4.88 -15.85
N ALA A 9 4.99 -6.03 -15.25
CA ALA A 9 4.03 -7.01 -15.75
C ALA A 9 2.61 -6.79 -15.21
N TRP A 10 2.39 -5.84 -14.29
CA TRP A 10 1.08 -5.66 -13.66
C TRP A 10 0.06 -5.08 -14.62
N ALA A 11 0.40 -4.03 -15.37
CA ALA A 11 -0.52 -3.39 -16.30
C ALA A 11 -1.09 -4.36 -17.36
N ASP A 12 -0.33 -5.41 -17.69
CA ASP A 12 -0.73 -6.46 -18.62
C ASP A 12 -1.57 -7.58 -17.93
N LYS A 13 -1.24 -7.93 -16.68
CA LYS A 13 -1.90 -9.02 -15.93
C LYS A 13 -3.16 -8.60 -15.18
N ASP A 14 -3.08 -7.47 -14.50
CA ASP A 14 -4.16 -6.89 -13.69
C ASP A 14 -4.00 -5.35 -13.72
N PRO A 15 -4.67 -4.66 -14.66
CA PRO A 15 -4.58 -3.21 -14.78
C PRO A 15 -5.17 -2.48 -13.56
N ALA A 16 -6.14 -3.08 -12.86
CA ALA A 16 -6.67 -2.50 -11.63
C ALA A 16 -5.63 -2.55 -10.50
N ALA A 17 -4.87 -3.64 -10.37
CA ALA A 17 -3.75 -3.70 -9.43
C ALA A 17 -2.67 -2.68 -9.76
N ALA A 18 -2.41 -2.45 -11.05
CA ALA A 18 -1.47 -1.41 -11.48
C ALA A 18 -1.95 0.01 -11.11
N ALA A 19 -3.24 0.30 -11.28
CA ALA A 19 -3.86 1.56 -10.88
C ALA A 19 -3.74 1.79 -9.36
N ARG A 20 -4.19 0.81 -8.55
CA ARG A 20 -4.04 0.80 -7.09
C ARG A 20 -2.60 1.09 -6.64
N LEU A 21 -1.62 0.41 -7.24
CA LEU A 21 -0.20 0.60 -6.90
C LEU A 21 0.30 2.00 -7.28
N SER A 22 -0.15 2.56 -8.40
CA SER A 22 0.22 3.92 -8.82
C SER A 22 -0.34 4.97 -7.87
N ALA A 23 -1.62 4.86 -7.52
CA ALA A 23 -2.29 5.72 -6.56
C ALA A 23 -1.61 5.65 -5.18
N ALA A 24 -1.38 4.45 -4.67
CA ALA A 24 -0.75 4.22 -3.37
C ALA A 24 0.66 4.82 -3.29
N ARG A 25 1.49 4.65 -4.33
CA ARG A 25 2.84 5.25 -4.37
C ARG A 25 2.81 6.77 -4.36
N THR A 26 1.88 7.36 -5.09
CA THR A 26 1.72 8.81 -5.14
C THR A 26 1.33 9.35 -3.76
N ALA A 27 0.36 8.70 -3.09
CA ALA A 27 -0.09 9.10 -1.77
C ALA A 27 0.98 8.91 -0.69
N VAL A 28 1.69 7.78 -0.69
CA VAL A 28 2.80 7.51 0.26
C VAL A 28 3.93 8.51 0.09
N THR A 29 4.28 8.87 -1.15
CA THR A 29 5.31 9.88 -1.43
C THR A 29 4.89 11.24 -0.86
N GLY A 30 3.68 11.70 -1.16
CA GLY A 30 3.18 12.99 -0.66
C GLY A 30 3.08 13.03 0.86
N LEU A 31 2.66 11.95 1.52
CA LEU A 31 2.63 11.90 2.98
C LEU A 31 4.03 11.89 3.61
N ALA A 32 4.97 11.15 3.02
CA ALA A 32 6.36 11.14 3.50
C ALA A 32 7.01 12.54 3.41
N GLU A 33 6.72 13.28 2.33
CA GLU A 33 7.13 14.68 2.18
C GLU A 33 6.53 15.59 3.27
N GLN A 34 5.22 15.46 3.53
CA GLN A 34 4.55 16.22 4.59
C GLN A 34 5.13 15.93 5.99
N LEU A 35 5.50 14.68 6.24
CA LEU A 35 6.10 14.24 7.50
C LEU A 35 7.61 14.48 7.57
N ASN A 36 8.22 15.00 6.49
CA ASN A 36 9.65 15.26 6.37
C ASN A 36 10.51 14.03 6.74
N LEU A 37 10.18 12.87 6.18
CA LEU A 37 10.93 11.62 6.38
C LEU A 37 11.05 10.80 5.10
N PRO A 38 12.04 9.90 5.00
CA PRO A 38 12.13 8.95 3.89
C PRO A 38 10.89 8.05 3.84
N GLN A 39 10.32 7.82 2.65
CA GLN A 39 9.13 6.97 2.50
C GLN A 39 9.31 5.55 3.07
N GLU A 40 10.54 5.02 3.02
CA GLU A 40 10.87 3.70 3.58
C GLU A 40 10.77 3.65 5.12
N ASN A 41 10.92 4.81 5.77
CA ASN A 41 10.66 4.93 7.21
C ASN A 41 9.16 5.04 7.50
N LEU A 42 8.35 5.51 6.54
CA LEU A 42 6.89 5.58 6.66
C LEU A 42 6.27 4.19 6.51
N ILE A 43 6.58 3.50 5.42
CA ILE A 43 6.08 2.16 5.13
C ILE A 43 6.99 1.42 4.15
N ALA A 44 7.18 0.12 4.36
CA ALA A 44 8.00 -0.68 3.47
C ALA A 44 7.38 -0.74 2.05
N PRO A 45 8.13 -0.46 0.98
CA PRO A 45 7.60 -0.51 -0.38
C PRO A 45 7.04 -1.87 -0.79
N ASP A 46 7.55 -2.96 -0.21
CA ASP A 46 7.05 -4.32 -0.46
C ASP A 46 5.66 -4.54 0.15
N THR A 47 5.40 -3.99 1.34
CA THR A 47 4.09 -4.03 2.00
C THR A 47 3.03 -3.38 1.13
N VAL A 48 3.32 -2.19 0.58
CA VAL A 48 2.41 -1.49 -0.35
C VAL A 48 2.15 -2.34 -1.61
N ARG A 49 3.20 -2.95 -2.19
CA ARG A 49 3.02 -3.83 -3.36
C ARG A 49 2.15 -5.04 -3.03
N ARG A 50 2.33 -5.68 -1.88
CA ARG A 50 1.51 -6.84 -1.51
C ARG A 50 0.06 -6.46 -1.30
N LEU A 51 -0.20 -5.37 -0.57
CA LEU A 51 -1.54 -4.85 -0.34
C LEU A 51 -2.25 -4.50 -1.66
N CYS A 52 -1.57 -3.83 -2.59
CA CYS A 52 -2.17 -3.48 -3.88
C CYS A 52 -2.38 -4.68 -4.80
N TRP A 53 -1.57 -5.74 -4.68
CA TRP A 53 -1.70 -6.95 -5.50
C TRP A 53 -2.80 -7.87 -5.00
N GLU A 54 -2.86 -8.07 -3.69
CA GLU A 54 -3.80 -8.97 -3.02
C GLU A 54 -4.46 -8.20 -1.87
N PRO A 55 -5.39 -7.28 -2.19
CA PRO A 55 -6.10 -6.52 -1.16
C PRO A 55 -7.00 -7.46 -0.33
N PRO A 56 -7.36 -7.07 0.90
CA PRO A 56 -8.31 -7.83 1.70
C PRO A 56 -9.65 -7.96 0.96
N ALA A 57 -10.37 -9.07 1.20
CA ALA A 57 -11.64 -9.35 0.55
C ALA A 57 -12.69 -8.25 0.78
N GLU A 58 -12.66 -7.65 1.96
CA GLU A 58 -13.39 -6.43 2.29
C GLU A 58 -12.38 -5.31 2.55
N VAL A 59 -12.50 -4.21 1.83
CA VAL A 59 -11.57 -3.07 1.91
C VAL A 59 -12.13 -2.06 2.93
N THR A 60 -11.67 -2.15 4.17
CA THR A 60 -12.00 -1.25 5.27
C THR A 60 -10.73 -0.75 5.95
N ALA A 61 -10.82 0.31 6.74
CA ALA A 61 -9.68 0.78 7.51
C ALA A 61 -9.11 -0.32 8.44
N GLU A 62 -9.99 -1.12 9.05
CA GLU A 62 -9.60 -2.22 9.93
C GLU A 62 -8.86 -3.32 9.15
N SER A 63 -9.42 -3.81 8.04
CA SER A 63 -8.78 -4.89 7.28
C SER A 63 -7.45 -4.46 6.65
N VAL A 64 -7.35 -3.21 6.18
CA VAL A 64 -6.09 -2.64 5.69
C VAL A 64 -5.06 -2.55 6.82
N ALA A 65 -5.44 -2.03 8.00
CA ALA A 65 -4.56 -1.93 9.15
C ALA A 65 -4.04 -3.31 9.59
N GLU A 66 -4.90 -4.34 9.60
CA GLU A 66 -4.51 -5.72 9.90
C GLU A 66 -3.48 -6.27 8.90
N VAL A 67 -3.67 -6.02 7.61
CA VAL A 67 -2.70 -6.41 6.58
C VAL A 67 -1.36 -5.71 6.79
N LEU A 68 -1.37 -4.40 7.02
CA LEU A 68 -0.15 -3.62 7.29
C LEU A 68 0.58 -4.15 8.54
N HIS A 69 -0.16 -4.44 9.60
CA HIS A 69 0.36 -5.03 10.82
C HIS A 69 0.99 -6.41 10.57
N GLY A 70 0.31 -7.26 9.81
CA GLY A 70 0.81 -8.59 9.44
C GLY A 70 2.12 -8.57 8.65
N TYR A 71 2.39 -7.46 7.94
CA TYR A 71 3.67 -7.21 7.25
C TYR A 71 4.69 -6.42 8.09
N GLY A 72 4.44 -6.23 9.38
CA GLY A 72 5.40 -5.64 10.33
C GLY A 72 5.36 -4.12 10.41
N ALA A 73 4.33 -3.45 9.88
CA ALA A 73 4.14 -2.02 10.09
C ALA A 73 3.88 -1.73 11.58
N ARG A 74 4.55 -0.70 12.11
CA ARG A 74 4.39 -0.26 13.51
C ARG A 74 3.08 0.50 13.68
N PRO A 75 2.52 0.61 14.91
CA PRO A 75 1.25 1.30 15.15
C PRO A 75 1.20 2.73 14.56
N TRP A 76 2.25 3.53 14.75
CA TRP A 76 2.30 4.89 14.19
C TRP A 76 2.34 4.90 12.65
N GLN A 77 2.98 3.90 12.03
CA GLN A 77 3.01 3.78 10.56
C GLN A 77 1.62 3.43 10.03
N ILE A 78 0.94 2.50 10.71
CA ILE A 78 -0.44 2.10 10.38
C ILE A 78 -1.39 3.28 10.50
N GLU A 79 -1.33 4.03 11.60
CA GLU A 79 -2.14 5.22 11.83
C GLU A 79 -1.97 6.25 10.70
N GLN A 80 -0.71 6.52 10.29
CA GLN A 80 -0.42 7.46 9.22
C GLN A 80 -0.84 6.95 7.83
N THR A 81 -0.64 5.66 7.54
CA THR A 81 -0.73 5.14 6.17
C THR A 81 -2.07 4.49 5.82
N THR A 82 -2.83 4.00 6.79
CA THR A 82 -4.13 3.35 6.54
C THR A 82 -5.09 4.26 5.74
N PRO A 83 -5.29 5.55 6.09
CA PRO A 83 -6.26 6.39 5.38
C PRO A 83 -5.90 6.60 3.90
N ILE A 84 -4.61 6.83 3.62
CA ILE A 84 -4.14 7.09 2.26
C ILE A 84 -4.10 5.81 1.41
N LEU A 85 -3.86 4.64 2.03
CA LEU A 85 -3.85 3.36 1.34
C LEU A 85 -5.27 2.85 1.09
N LEU A 86 -6.20 3.10 2.01
CA LEU A 86 -7.61 2.79 1.80
C LEU A 86 -8.16 3.50 0.56
N ALA A 87 -7.96 4.82 0.47
CA ALA A 87 -8.39 5.61 -0.67
C ALA A 87 -7.75 5.14 -2.00
N ALA A 88 -6.49 4.66 -1.96
CA ALA A 88 -5.81 4.13 -3.14
C ALA A 88 -6.30 2.73 -3.57
N LEU A 89 -7.03 2.01 -2.72
CA LEU A 89 -7.60 0.69 -3.04
C LEU A 89 -9.02 0.78 -3.62
N GLU A 90 -9.68 1.93 -3.46
CA GLU A 90 -11.02 2.21 -3.99
C GLU A 90 -11.01 2.74 -5.44
N ASP A 91 -9.83 3.05 -5.99
CA ASP A 91 -9.57 3.55 -7.35
C ASP A 91 -9.21 2.42 -8.34
#